data_AF-T1IX14-F1
#
_entry.id   AF-T1IX14-F1
#
_cell.length_a   1.000
_cell.length_b   1.000
_cell.length_c   1.000
_cell.angle_alpha   90.00
_cell.angle_beta   90.00
_cell.angle_gamma   90.00
#
_symmetry.space_group_name_H-M   'P 1'
#
loop_
_entity.id
_entity.type
_entity.pdbx_description
1 polymer ?
#
loop_
_entity_poly.entity_id
_entity_poly.type
_entity_poly.pdbx_seq_one_letter_code
_entity_poly.pdbx_strand_id
1 'polypeptide(L)'
;MGGDRPRMAFVAALLVLVFIRSCESSLSGEVEGLQCPPCEQIHCVPRRAERLKCRGGVTLGVCRCCPVCARVDGETCGGHWNYLGRCDRGHYCQIHENQVWHHQTNDGKMLLYHNKKGNCKKLTPEVFNSDQGHAAFCQPKCTPEFCLKHPKAICAALDNAERKRDCQNPCQHTSCSACRFVTPEPECVKCTADDFSCMRKYGKCAKQQFCQRHRFPCKKVTQVEASDGKFMCLVPECLESSQGGSRGTKGSAAASSYMPTNLI
;
A
#
# COMPACT_ATOMS: atom_id res chain seq x y z
N MET A 1 -79.45 36.36 -8.19
CA MET A 1 -78.61 36.21 -6.98
C MET A 1 -77.42 35.35 -7.36
N GLY A 2 -76.37 36.00 -7.86
CA GLY A 2 -75.08 35.37 -8.11
C GLY A 2 -74.22 35.36 -6.84
N GLY A 3 -73.15 34.57 -6.84
CA GLY A 3 -72.18 34.60 -5.75
C GLY A 3 -71.17 33.45 -5.77
N ASP A 4 -70.26 33.51 -6.74
CA ASP A 4 -68.89 32.99 -6.75
C ASP A 4 -68.44 32.06 -5.59
N ARG A 5 -68.33 30.75 -5.86
CA ARG A 5 -67.50 29.83 -5.06
C ARG A 5 -66.83 28.71 -5.89
N PRO A 6 -65.87 29.03 -6.77
CA PRO A 6 -64.80 28.04 -7.01
C PRO A 6 -63.36 28.61 -6.98
N ARG A 7 -63.17 29.92 -6.74
CA ARG A 7 -61.83 30.53 -6.84
C ARG A 7 -60.93 30.35 -5.62
N MET A 8 -61.48 30.22 -4.40
CA MET A 8 -60.67 30.13 -3.17
C MET A 8 -60.04 28.75 -2.93
N ALA A 9 -60.64 27.67 -3.44
CA ALA A 9 -60.10 26.32 -3.26
C ALA A 9 -58.83 26.07 -4.10
N PHE A 10 -58.77 26.64 -5.31
CA PHE A 10 -57.62 26.48 -6.22
C PHE A 10 -56.38 27.27 -5.77
N VAL A 11 -56.57 28.46 -5.19
CA VAL A 11 -55.44 29.28 -4.69
C VAL A 11 -54.81 28.66 -3.45
N ALA A 12 -55.61 28.07 -2.55
CA ALA A 12 -55.10 27.35 -1.38
C ALA A 12 -54.28 26.11 -1.77
N ALA A 13 -54.74 25.34 -2.78
CA ALA A 13 -54.02 24.17 -3.26
C ALA A 13 -52.67 24.51 -3.92
N LEU A 14 -52.60 25.63 -4.66
CA LEU A 14 -51.35 26.09 -5.27
C LEU A 14 -50.33 26.60 -4.24
N LEU A 15 -50.77 27.25 -3.16
CA LEU A 15 -49.87 27.68 -2.08
C LEU A 15 -49.28 26.49 -1.29
N VAL A 16 -50.07 25.44 -1.03
CA VAL A 16 -49.57 24.21 -0.39
C VAL A 16 -48.50 23.53 -1.26
N LEU A 17 -48.68 23.49 -2.59
CA LEU A 17 -47.70 22.90 -3.50
C LEU A 17 -46.38 23.71 -3.61
N VAL A 18 -46.42 25.03 -3.35
CA VAL A 18 -45.21 25.86 -3.30
C VAL A 18 -44.46 25.65 -1.98
N PHE A 19 -45.15 25.51 -0.85
CA PHE A 19 -44.50 25.23 0.45
C PHE A 19 -43.85 23.84 0.52
N ILE A 20 -44.38 22.83 -0.19
CA ILE A 20 -43.77 21.49 -0.25
C ILE A 20 -42.46 21.50 -1.07
N ARG A 21 -42.26 22.47 -1.98
CA ARG A 21 -41.05 22.59 -2.81
C ARG A 21 -39.86 23.26 -2.13
N SER A 22 -40.00 23.79 -0.91
CA SER A 22 -38.91 24.52 -0.24
C SER A 22 -38.19 23.75 0.87
N CYS A 23 -38.47 22.45 1.06
CA CYS A 23 -37.78 21.64 2.06
C CYS A 23 -36.93 20.49 1.46
N GLU A 24 -36.48 20.64 0.21
CA GLU A 24 -35.38 19.84 -0.37
C GLU A 24 -34.09 20.68 -0.38
N SER A 25 -33.76 21.29 0.76
CA SER A 25 -32.40 21.77 0.98
C SER A 25 -31.59 20.61 1.53
N SER A 26 -30.88 19.97 0.60
CA SER A 26 -29.67 19.17 0.77
C SER A 26 -29.10 19.12 2.19
N LEU A 27 -29.41 18.04 2.90
CA LEU A 27 -28.56 17.56 3.99
C LEU A 27 -27.98 16.20 3.61
N SER A 28 -27.21 16.19 2.52
CA SER A 28 -26.23 15.15 2.25
C SER A 28 -25.04 15.38 3.18
N GLY A 29 -25.22 15.13 4.47
CA GLY A 29 -24.09 14.88 5.36
C GLY A 29 -23.49 13.55 4.95
N GLU A 30 -22.46 13.57 4.10
CA GLU A 30 -21.56 12.43 4.02
C GLU A 30 -21.08 12.14 5.43
N VAL A 31 -21.37 10.93 5.91
CA VAL A 31 -20.80 10.44 7.16
C VAL A 31 -19.33 10.18 6.84
N GLU A 32 -18.49 11.20 6.96
CA GLU A 32 -17.04 11.03 6.95
C GLU A 32 -16.71 10.03 8.06
N GLY A 33 -16.36 8.81 7.66
CA GLY A 33 -15.81 7.83 8.59
C GLY A 33 -14.60 8.44 9.29
N LEU A 34 -14.34 8.03 10.53
CA LEU A 34 -13.21 8.55 11.32
C LEU A 34 -11.90 8.47 10.51
N GLN A 35 -11.49 9.60 9.95
CA GLN A 35 -10.28 9.71 9.15
C GLN A 35 -9.23 10.45 9.95
N CYS A 36 -8.02 9.92 9.95
CA CYS A 36 -6.91 10.56 10.65
C CYS A 36 -6.53 11.86 9.93
N PRO A 37 -6.33 12.97 10.67
CA PRO A 37 -5.85 14.20 10.08
C PRO A 37 -4.38 14.05 9.62
N PRO A 38 -3.88 14.98 8.78
CA PRO A 38 -2.46 15.05 8.44
C PRO A 38 -1.58 15.09 9.70
N CYS A 39 -0.42 14.44 9.66
CA CYS A 39 0.44 14.28 10.83
C CYS A 39 0.91 15.62 11.42
N GLU A 40 0.98 16.68 10.61
CA GLU A 40 1.33 18.04 11.03
C GLU A 40 0.31 18.63 12.02
N GLN A 41 -0.93 18.15 11.96
CA GLN A 41 -2.03 18.57 12.84
C GLN A 41 -2.12 17.71 14.11
N ILE A 42 -1.27 16.68 14.27
CA ILE A 42 -1.29 15.78 15.43
C ILE A 42 -0.16 16.13 16.40
N HIS A 43 -0.53 16.47 17.63
CA HIS A 43 0.42 16.73 18.69
C HIS A 43 0.85 15.45 19.42
N CYS A 44 2.09 15.04 19.20
CA CYS A 44 2.67 13.84 19.80
C CYS A 44 3.47 14.15 21.07
N VAL A 45 3.26 13.36 22.13
CA VAL A 45 4.02 13.45 23.39
C VAL A 45 4.55 12.07 23.79
N PRO A 46 5.87 11.83 23.77
CA PRO A 46 6.90 12.68 23.16
C PRO A 46 6.80 12.66 21.63
N ARG A 47 7.23 13.76 20.98
CA ARG A 47 7.28 13.83 19.51
C ARG A 47 8.37 12.96 18.90
N ARG A 48 9.44 12.72 19.65
CA ARG A 48 10.63 12.00 19.21
C ARG A 48 10.67 10.60 19.82
N ALA A 49 10.88 9.60 18.97
CA ALA A 49 10.90 8.19 19.37
C ALA A 49 11.98 7.90 20.42
N GLU A 50 13.12 8.57 20.34
CA GLU A 50 14.28 8.36 21.23
C GLU A 50 14.00 8.77 22.68
N ARG A 51 12.96 9.58 22.92
CA ARG A 51 12.53 9.98 24.26
C ARG A 51 11.62 8.95 24.93
N LEU A 52 11.11 7.98 24.18
CA LEU A 52 10.33 6.88 24.75
C LEU A 52 11.27 5.86 25.39
N LYS A 53 10.99 5.53 26.65
CA LYS A 53 11.64 4.42 27.35
C LYS A 53 10.76 3.18 27.24
N CYS A 54 10.84 2.50 26.11
CA CYS A 54 10.02 1.33 25.83
C CYS A 54 10.67 0.03 26.33
N ARG A 55 9.84 -0.91 26.80
CA ARG A 55 10.28 -2.29 27.10
C ARG A 55 10.64 -3.05 25.82
N GLY A 56 9.85 -2.83 24.77
CA GLY A 56 10.13 -3.29 23.40
C GLY A 56 10.63 -2.14 22.52
N GLY A 57 10.48 -2.31 21.21
CA GLY A 57 10.72 -1.28 20.21
C GLY A 57 9.68 -0.15 20.21
N VAL A 58 9.86 0.77 19.25
CA VAL A 58 8.94 1.88 18.98
C VAL A 58 8.14 1.58 17.71
N THR A 59 6.84 1.79 17.78
CA THR A 59 5.90 1.72 16.65
C THR A 59 5.14 3.04 16.54
N LEU A 60 4.15 3.12 15.65
CA LEU A 60 3.32 4.31 15.49
C LEU A 60 1.94 4.10 16.11
N GLY A 61 1.27 5.18 16.52
CA GLY A 61 -0.10 5.15 17.02
C GLY A 61 -1.13 4.76 15.96
N VAL A 62 -2.41 4.85 16.33
CA VAL A 62 -3.58 4.52 15.48
C VAL A 62 -3.54 5.27 14.14
N CYS A 63 -3.27 6.57 14.18
CA CYS A 63 -3.13 7.41 13.00
C CYS A 63 -1.78 7.32 12.29
N ARG A 64 -0.89 6.42 12.72
CA ARG A 64 0.45 6.22 12.13
C ARG A 64 1.32 7.49 12.08
N CYS A 65 1.12 8.43 13.00
CA CYS A 65 1.94 9.65 13.09
C CYS A 65 2.82 9.67 14.33
N CYS A 66 2.24 9.46 15.52
CA CYS A 66 3.00 9.57 16.76
C CYS A 66 3.77 8.30 17.11
N PRO A 67 5.02 8.42 17.59
CA PRO A 67 5.75 7.28 18.12
C PRO A 67 5.11 6.82 19.43
N VAL A 68 4.95 5.51 19.59
CA VAL A 68 4.44 4.85 20.79
C VAL A 68 5.22 3.57 21.06
N CYS A 69 5.24 3.10 22.29
CA CYS A 69 5.88 1.83 22.60
C CYS A 69 5.13 0.66 21.98
N ALA A 70 5.88 -0.25 21.36
CA ALA A 70 5.34 -1.50 20.88
C ALA A 70 5.06 -2.44 22.05
N ARG A 71 4.05 -3.30 21.87
CA ARG A 71 3.59 -4.26 22.87
C ARG A 71 4.50 -5.50 22.86
N VAL A 72 4.97 -5.91 24.03
CA VAL A 72 5.85 -7.09 24.16
C VAL A 72 5.04 -8.36 24.46
N ASP A 73 5.70 -9.52 24.49
CA ASP A 73 5.07 -10.82 24.73
C ASP A 73 4.11 -10.80 25.94
N GLY A 74 2.91 -11.33 25.74
CA GLY A 74 1.84 -11.36 26.72
C GLY A 74 0.99 -10.10 26.82
N GLU A 75 1.44 -8.94 26.33
CA GLU A 75 0.66 -7.69 26.41
C GLU A 75 -0.53 -7.66 25.45
N THR A 76 -1.59 -6.95 25.82
CA THR A 76 -2.79 -6.81 24.98
C THR A 76 -2.50 -6.02 23.70
N CYS A 77 -3.07 -6.49 22.59
CA CYS A 77 -2.88 -5.91 21.27
C CYS A 77 -4.17 -5.97 20.43
N GLY A 78 -4.16 -5.25 19.31
CA GLY A 78 -5.24 -5.24 18.34
C GLY A 78 -6.33 -4.22 18.71
N GLY A 79 -7.58 -4.64 18.56
CA GLY A 79 -8.76 -3.80 18.58
C GLY A 79 -8.98 -3.08 17.25
N HIS A 80 -10.10 -2.40 17.12
CA HIS A 80 -10.40 -1.62 15.92
C HIS A 80 -9.30 -0.57 15.67
N TRP A 81 -8.71 -0.53 14.47
CA TRP A 81 -7.54 0.31 14.14
C TRP A 81 -6.28 0.12 15.02
N ASN A 82 -6.17 -1.00 15.75
CA ASN A 82 -5.08 -1.27 16.69
C ASN A 82 -5.03 -0.31 17.90
N TYR A 83 -6.17 0.21 18.37
CA TYR A 83 -6.19 1.12 19.53
C TYR A 83 -5.62 0.51 20.82
N LEU A 84 -5.64 -0.82 20.97
CA LEU A 84 -5.03 -1.52 22.12
C LEU A 84 -3.49 -1.60 22.00
N GLY A 85 -2.95 -1.37 20.81
CA GLY A 85 -1.53 -1.34 20.52
C GLY A 85 -1.12 -2.36 19.47
N ARG A 86 0.10 -2.18 18.97
CA ARG A 86 0.75 -3.08 18.01
C ARG A 86 1.91 -3.79 18.69
N CYS A 87 2.04 -5.09 18.38
CA CYS A 87 3.14 -5.89 18.89
C CYS A 87 4.49 -5.42 18.36
N ASP A 88 5.53 -5.68 19.14
CA ASP A 88 6.91 -5.39 18.81
C ASP A 88 7.42 -6.23 17.63
N ARG A 89 8.57 -5.85 17.09
CA ARG A 89 9.27 -6.63 16.06
C ARG A 89 9.46 -8.07 16.54
N GLY A 90 9.20 -9.03 15.67
CA GLY A 90 9.26 -10.45 16.01
C GLY A 90 8.10 -10.95 16.88
N HIS A 91 7.03 -10.17 17.06
CA HIS A 91 5.82 -10.60 17.74
C HIS A 91 4.58 -10.36 16.87
N TYR A 92 3.55 -11.19 17.05
CA TYR A 92 2.26 -11.06 16.38
C TYR A 92 1.13 -10.97 17.40
N CYS A 93 -0.01 -10.40 17.00
CA CYS A 93 -1.17 -10.29 17.86
C CYS A 93 -2.04 -11.55 17.73
N GLN A 94 -1.97 -12.44 18.72
CA GLN A 94 -2.81 -13.64 18.77
C GLN A 94 -4.22 -13.26 19.23
N ILE A 95 -5.14 -13.17 18.27
CA ILE A 95 -6.55 -12.83 18.52
C ILE A 95 -7.25 -13.99 19.23
N HIS A 96 -7.86 -13.69 20.36
CA HIS A 96 -8.71 -14.65 21.12
C HIS A 96 -10.13 -14.10 21.34
N GLU A 97 -10.35 -12.82 21.06
CA GLU A 97 -11.65 -12.17 21.16
C GLU A 97 -11.96 -11.42 19.86
N ASN A 98 -13.09 -11.75 19.21
CA ASN A 98 -13.51 -11.13 17.95
C ASN A 98 -14.96 -10.67 18.08
N GLN A 99 -15.13 -9.43 18.51
CA GLN A 99 -16.45 -8.81 18.62
C GLN A 99 -16.82 -8.14 17.30
N VAL A 100 -18.07 -8.34 16.85
CA VAL A 100 -18.62 -7.70 15.65
C VAL A 100 -19.67 -6.70 16.10
N TRP A 101 -19.49 -5.45 15.70
CA TRP A 101 -20.45 -4.38 15.92
C TRP A 101 -21.16 -4.08 14.61
N HIS A 102 -22.49 -4.03 14.66
CA HIS A 102 -23.32 -3.68 13.52
C HIS A 102 -23.79 -2.25 13.72
N HIS A 103 -23.49 -1.39 12.75
CA HIS A 103 -24.02 -0.03 12.71
C HIS A 103 -24.91 0.09 11.48
N GLN A 104 -26.19 0.38 11.70
CA GLN A 104 -27.12 0.66 10.61
C GLN A 104 -27.02 2.14 10.27
N THR A 105 -26.67 2.43 9.02
CA THR A 105 -26.63 3.80 8.52
C THR A 105 -28.03 4.24 8.08
N ASN A 106 -28.21 5.56 7.95
CA ASN A 106 -29.50 6.16 7.59
C ASN A 106 -30.01 5.72 6.19
N ASP A 107 -29.12 5.27 5.31
CA ASP A 107 -29.43 4.70 3.99
C ASP A 107 -29.73 3.19 4.05
N GLY A 108 -29.89 2.61 5.24
CA GLY A 108 -30.23 1.20 5.45
C GLY A 108 -29.07 0.24 5.24
N LYS A 109 -27.85 0.72 4.98
CA LYS A 109 -26.66 -0.14 4.88
C LYS A 109 -26.20 -0.57 6.28
N MET A 110 -25.68 -1.79 6.36
CA MET A 110 -25.11 -2.33 7.58
C MET A 110 -23.58 -2.26 7.49
N LEU A 111 -22.97 -1.45 8.35
CA LEU A 111 -21.52 -1.41 8.52
C LEU A 111 -21.10 -2.42 9.59
N LEU A 112 -20.13 -3.26 9.25
CA LEU A 112 -19.56 -4.29 10.11
C LEU A 112 -18.21 -3.84 10.65
N TYR A 113 -18.11 -3.66 11.96
CA TYR A 113 -16.86 -3.32 12.63
C TYR A 113 -16.34 -4.52 13.40
N HIS A 114 -15.13 -4.96 13.06
CA HIS A 114 -14.43 -6.01 13.79
C HIS A 114 -13.52 -5.40 14.86
N ASN A 115 -13.79 -5.76 16.11
CA ASN A 115 -12.94 -5.43 17.25
C ASN A 115 -12.20 -6.71 17.68
N LYS A 116 -11.07 -6.97 17.02
CA LYS A 116 -10.24 -8.16 17.23
C LYS A 116 -9.20 -7.90 18.30
N LYS A 117 -9.40 -8.41 19.50
CA LYS A 117 -8.49 -8.26 20.64
C LYS A 117 -7.65 -9.52 20.86
N GLY A 118 -6.38 -9.30 21.18
CA GLY A 118 -5.39 -10.36 21.31
C GLY A 118 -4.32 -10.07 22.35
N ASN A 119 -3.36 -10.99 22.46
CA ASN A 119 -2.10 -10.77 23.17
C ASN A 119 -0.92 -10.95 22.22
N CYS A 120 0.16 -10.23 22.47
CA CYS A 120 1.37 -10.40 21.69
C CYS A 120 2.03 -11.75 22.00
N LYS A 121 2.44 -12.44 20.94
CA LYS A 121 3.18 -13.69 21.00
C LYS A 121 4.40 -13.62 20.12
N LYS A 122 5.50 -14.21 20.59
CA LYS A 122 6.72 -14.36 19.77
C LYS A 122 6.41 -15.12 18.49
N LEU A 123 6.96 -14.61 17.40
CA LEU A 123 6.94 -15.26 16.11
C LEU A 123 8.00 -16.37 16.09
N THR A 124 7.55 -17.63 16.07
CA THR A 124 8.44 -18.78 15.85
C THR A 124 8.42 -19.18 14.37
N PRO A 125 9.51 -19.77 13.84
CA PRO A 125 9.57 -20.26 12.45
C PRO A 125 8.40 -21.20 12.09
N GLU A 126 7.93 -21.99 13.06
CA GLU A 126 6.80 -22.92 12.91
C GLU A 126 5.47 -22.19 12.67
N VAL A 127 5.23 -21.07 13.35
CA VAL A 127 4.00 -20.27 13.21
C VAL A 127 3.97 -19.49 11.90
N PHE A 128 5.13 -19.05 11.39
CA PHE A 128 5.23 -18.38 10.10
C PHE A 128 4.91 -19.27 8.91
N ASN A 129 5.30 -20.53 9.00
CA ASN A 129 5.14 -21.51 7.92
C ASN A 129 3.75 -22.15 7.90
N SER A 130 2.89 -21.85 8.89
CA SER A 130 1.50 -22.33 8.90
C SER A 130 0.59 -21.35 8.17
N ASP A 131 -0.25 -21.85 7.25
CA ASP A 131 -1.19 -21.01 6.49
C ASP A 131 -2.20 -20.27 7.41
N GLN A 132 -2.44 -20.80 8.62
CA GLN A 132 -3.33 -20.21 9.63
C GLN A 132 -2.68 -19.07 10.44
N GLY A 133 -1.41 -19.18 10.80
CA GLY A 133 -0.66 -18.08 11.43
C GLY A 133 -0.42 -16.92 10.47
N HIS A 134 -0.30 -17.26 9.18
CA HIS A 134 -0.05 -16.32 8.09
C HIS A 134 -1.22 -15.37 7.81
N ALA A 135 -2.44 -15.91 7.68
CA ALA A 135 -3.65 -15.15 7.35
C ALA A 135 -4.12 -14.19 8.46
N ALA A 136 -3.66 -14.40 9.70
CA ALA A 136 -4.01 -13.53 10.82
C ALA A 136 -3.24 -12.19 10.82
N PHE A 137 -2.08 -12.14 10.15
CA PHE A 137 -1.10 -11.06 10.30
C PHE A 137 -0.71 -10.39 8.97
N CYS A 138 -0.66 -11.15 7.88
CA CYS A 138 -0.37 -10.62 6.56
C CYS A 138 -1.65 -10.47 5.73
N GLN A 139 -1.60 -9.56 4.75
CA GLN A 139 -2.53 -9.60 3.62
C GLN A 139 -2.38 -10.93 2.86
N PRO A 140 -3.36 -11.32 2.04
CA PRO A 140 -3.26 -12.53 1.23
C PRO A 140 -1.95 -12.59 0.43
N LYS A 141 -1.41 -13.80 0.24
CA LYS A 141 -0.17 -14.00 -0.53
C LYS A 141 -0.32 -13.40 -1.93
N CYS A 142 0.72 -12.72 -2.41
CA CYS A 142 0.76 -12.23 -3.79
C CYS A 142 0.92 -13.43 -4.75
N THR A 143 -0.18 -14.02 -5.21
CA THR A 143 -0.15 -15.03 -6.28
C THR A 143 -0.58 -14.42 -7.62
N PRO A 144 -0.17 -14.99 -8.76
CA PRO A 144 -0.65 -14.56 -10.07
C PRO A 144 -2.19 -14.51 -10.14
N GLU A 145 -2.85 -15.55 -9.63
CA GLU A 145 -4.31 -15.68 -9.67
C GLU A 145 -5.00 -14.62 -8.81
N PHE A 146 -4.46 -14.33 -7.62
CA PHE A 146 -4.99 -13.30 -6.74
C PHE A 146 -4.84 -11.91 -7.35
N CYS A 147 -3.64 -11.59 -7.87
CA CYS A 147 -3.36 -10.26 -8.42
C CYS A 147 -4.02 -9.99 -9.77
N LEU A 148 -4.26 -11.02 -10.59
CA LEU A 148 -5.06 -10.90 -11.80
C LEU A 148 -6.51 -10.52 -11.50
N LYS A 149 -7.10 -11.10 -10.44
CA LYS A 149 -8.47 -10.78 -10.00
C LYS A 149 -8.57 -9.44 -9.26
N HIS A 150 -7.50 -9.03 -8.57
CA HIS A 150 -7.49 -7.86 -7.69
C HIS A 150 -6.28 -6.94 -7.94
N PRO A 151 -6.21 -6.26 -9.10
CA PRO A 151 -4.99 -5.54 -9.54
C PRO A 151 -4.57 -4.38 -8.63
N LYS A 152 -5.47 -3.86 -7.79
CA LYS A 152 -5.17 -2.77 -6.84
C LYS A 152 -5.09 -3.23 -5.38
N ALA A 153 -5.33 -4.51 -5.10
CA ALA A 153 -5.27 -5.02 -3.73
C ALA A 153 -3.84 -4.98 -3.18
N ILE A 154 -3.74 -4.89 -1.86
CA ILE A 154 -2.48 -5.09 -1.14
C ILE A 154 -2.35 -6.58 -0.84
N CYS A 155 -1.18 -7.15 -1.10
CA CYS A 155 -0.85 -8.55 -0.89
C CYS A 155 0.53 -8.69 -0.22
N ALA A 156 0.85 -9.88 0.28
CA ALA A 156 2.12 -10.20 0.93
C ALA A 156 3.08 -10.94 -0.02
N ALA A 157 4.22 -10.33 -0.34
CA ALA A 157 5.21 -10.85 -1.28
C ALA A 157 6.33 -11.63 -0.58
N LEU A 158 5.99 -12.66 0.19
CA LEU A 158 6.92 -13.36 1.08
C LEU A 158 8.13 -13.99 0.36
N ASP A 159 7.80 -14.72 -0.70
CA ASP A 159 8.73 -15.59 -1.43
C ASP A 159 9.00 -15.07 -2.85
N ASN A 160 8.20 -14.09 -3.27
CA ASN A 160 8.28 -13.46 -4.58
C ASN A 160 8.61 -11.97 -4.54
N ALA A 161 8.96 -11.40 -3.38
CA ALA A 161 9.59 -10.08 -3.36
C ALA A 161 10.91 -10.12 -4.15
N GLU A 162 11.09 -9.18 -5.08
CA GLU A 162 12.35 -9.02 -5.82
C GLU A 162 13.51 -8.67 -4.88
N ARG A 163 13.22 -7.83 -3.89
CA ARG A 163 14.14 -7.50 -2.80
C ARG A 163 13.38 -7.48 -1.48
N LYS A 164 13.84 -8.27 -0.51
CA LYS A 164 13.27 -8.25 0.85
C LYS A 164 13.66 -6.95 1.57
N ARG A 165 12.71 -6.36 2.29
CA ARG A 165 12.87 -5.14 3.07
C ARG A 165 12.72 -5.44 4.57
N ASP A 166 13.76 -5.17 5.36
CA ASP A 166 13.78 -5.52 6.79
C ASP A 166 12.69 -4.81 7.61
N CYS A 167 12.33 -3.61 7.19
CA CYS A 167 11.27 -2.81 7.79
C CYS A 167 9.85 -3.35 7.50
N GLN A 168 9.67 -4.14 6.44
CA GLN A 168 8.42 -4.81 6.07
C GLN A 168 8.37 -6.24 6.61
N ASN A 169 9.39 -6.66 7.38
CA ASN A 169 9.49 -8.01 7.92
C ASN A 169 8.18 -8.45 8.58
N PRO A 170 7.74 -9.69 8.37
CA PRO A 170 8.05 -10.65 7.29
C PRO A 170 7.10 -10.60 6.09
N CYS A 171 5.99 -9.86 6.14
CA CYS A 171 4.95 -9.93 5.11
C CYS A 171 5.37 -9.38 3.75
N GLN A 172 6.31 -8.43 3.70
CA GLN A 172 6.72 -7.80 2.45
C GLN A 172 5.53 -7.26 1.65
N HIS A 173 4.65 -6.49 2.32
CA HIS A 173 3.41 -6.03 1.70
C HIS A 173 3.66 -5.10 0.51
N THR A 174 2.93 -5.33 -0.57
CA THR A 174 2.96 -4.49 -1.78
C THR A 174 1.61 -4.50 -2.48
N SER A 175 1.44 -3.67 -3.50
CA SER A 175 0.24 -3.68 -4.35
C SER A 175 0.39 -4.71 -5.47
N CYS A 176 -0.70 -5.40 -5.81
CA CYS A 176 -0.72 -6.34 -6.92
C CYS A 176 -0.31 -5.72 -8.26
N SER A 177 -0.49 -4.41 -8.44
CA SER A 177 -0.02 -3.67 -9.62
C SER A 177 1.51 -3.57 -9.71
N ALA A 178 2.22 -3.82 -8.61
CA ALA A 178 3.68 -3.87 -8.55
C ALA A 178 4.25 -5.28 -8.79
N CYS A 179 3.39 -6.27 -9.06
CA CYS A 179 3.77 -7.64 -9.37
C CYS A 179 3.76 -7.90 -10.88
N ARG A 180 4.73 -8.69 -11.36
CA ARG A 180 4.88 -9.03 -12.78
C ARG A 180 5.59 -10.36 -12.96
N PHE A 181 5.37 -10.97 -14.11
CA PHE A 181 6.23 -12.05 -14.58
C PHE A 181 7.54 -11.45 -15.11
N VAL A 182 8.65 -11.86 -14.52
CA VAL A 182 10.00 -11.52 -14.98
C VAL A 182 10.51 -12.72 -15.77
N THR A 183 10.71 -12.53 -17.07
CA THR A 183 11.41 -13.50 -17.89
C THR A 183 12.85 -13.60 -17.40
N PRO A 184 13.38 -14.81 -17.13
CA PRO A 184 14.80 -14.96 -16.81
C PRO A 184 15.65 -14.37 -17.93
N GLU A 185 16.74 -13.69 -17.57
CA GLU A 185 17.75 -13.30 -18.56
C GLU A 185 18.19 -14.56 -19.32
N PRO A 186 18.32 -14.50 -20.65
CA PRO A 186 18.78 -15.65 -21.41
C PRO A 186 20.17 -16.05 -20.91
N GLU A 187 20.40 -17.36 -20.71
CA GLU A 187 21.68 -17.94 -20.28
C GLU A 187 22.75 -17.85 -21.39
N CYS A 188 23.01 -16.64 -21.87
CA CYS A 188 24.03 -16.36 -22.85
C CYS A 188 25.34 -15.97 -22.17
N VAL A 189 26.44 -16.14 -22.91
CA VAL A 189 27.78 -15.76 -22.46
C VAL A 189 27.85 -14.27 -22.08
N LYS A 190 28.50 -13.96 -20.97
CA LYS A 190 28.80 -12.58 -20.56
C LYS A 190 30.10 -12.13 -21.25
N CYS A 191 30.10 -10.92 -21.77
CA CYS A 191 31.22 -10.36 -22.54
C CYS A 191 31.81 -9.13 -21.83
N THR A 192 33.08 -8.84 -22.09
CA THR A 192 33.69 -7.55 -21.71
C THR A 192 33.26 -6.44 -22.66
N ALA A 193 33.46 -5.17 -22.28
CA ALA A 193 32.96 -4.00 -23.01
C ALA A 193 33.48 -3.89 -24.47
N ASP A 194 34.66 -4.45 -24.76
CA ASP A 194 35.31 -4.32 -26.07
C ASP A 194 35.57 -5.66 -26.77
N ASP A 195 35.05 -6.79 -26.24
CA ASP A 195 35.13 -8.08 -26.93
C ASP A 195 34.00 -8.24 -27.95
N PHE A 196 34.18 -7.59 -29.10
CA PHE A 196 33.23 -7.64 -30.22
C PHE A 196 32.98 -9.07 -30.74
N SER A 197 33.94 -9.98 -30.59
CA SER A 197 33.79 -11.38 -30.97
C SER A 197 32.84 -12.11 -30.03
N CYS A 198 32.97 -11.90 -28.72
CA CYS A 198 32.01 -12.38 -27.73
C CYS A 198 30.64 -11.75 -27.95
N MET A 199 30.55 -10.43 -28.17
CA MET A 199 29.26 -9.76 -28.41
C MET A 199 28.51 -10.33 -29.63
N ARG A 200 29.24 -10.69 -30.70
CA ARG A 200 28.63 -11.38 -31.85
C ARG A 200 28.10 -12.77 -31.48
N LYS A 201 28.77 -13.51 -30.60
CA LYS A 201 28.28 -14.81 -30.08
C LYS A 201 27.05 -14.61 -29.19
N TYR A 202 27.08 -13.62 -28.30
CA TYR A 202 25.94 -13.22 -27.49
C TYR A 202 24.73 -12.86 -28.36
N GLY A 203 24.91 -12.03 -29.39
CA GLY A 203 23.83 -11.66 -30.31
C GLY A 203 23.21 -12.85 -31.04
N LYS A 204 24.00 -13.88 -31.38
CA LYS A 204 23.49 -15.14 -31.95
C LYS A 204 22.69 -15.94 -30.92
N CYS A 205 23.20 -16.07 -29.69
CA CYS A 205 22.52 -16.75 -28.58
C CYS A 205 21.18 -16.07 -28.26
N ALA A 206 21.18 -14.75 -28.06
CA ALA A 206 19.97 -13.97 -27.81
C ALA A 206 18.96 -14.11 -28.95
N LYS A 207 19.42 -14.05 -30.22
CA LYS A 207 18.53 -14.22 -31.38
C LYS A 207 17.84 -15.58 -31.41
N GLN A 208 18.51 -16.66 -30.99
CA GLN A 208 17.91 -18.00 -30.91
C GLN A 208 16.78 -18.07 -29.88
N GLN A 209 16.90 -17.34 -28.78
CA GLN A 209 15.88 -17.30 -27.71
C GLN A 209 14.63 -16.52 -28.14
N PHE A 210 14.76 -15.51 -29.02
CA PHE A 210 13.66 -14.60 -29.36
C PHE A 210 13.16 -14.68 -30.80
N CYS A 211 13.82 -15.41 -31.70
CA CYS A 211 13.57 -15.26 -33.15
C CYS A 211 13.78 -16.57 -33.94
N GLN A 212 12.69 -17.19 -34.41
CA GLN A 212 12.76 -18.29 -35.37
C GLN A 212 13.10 -17.76 -36.77
N ARG A 213 13.83 -18.56 -37.55
CA ARG A 213 14.52 -18.20 -38.82
C ARG A 213 13.65 -17.53 -39.89
N HIS A 214 12.32 -17.59 -39.78
CA HIS A 214 11.35 -17.19 -40.80
C HIS A 214 10.68 -15.82 -40.55
N ARG A 215 11.00 -15.11 -39.45
CA ARG A 215 10.34 -13.83 -39.07
C ARG A 215 11.33 -12.73 -38.70
N PHE A 216 12.11 -12.26 -39.67
CA PHE A 216 12.91 -11.04 -39.51
C PHE A 216 12.32 -9.89 -40.34
N PRO A 217 12.22 -8.64 -39.81
CA PRO A 217 12.59 -8.19 -38.46
C PRO A 217 11.75 -8.87 -37.39
N CYS A 218 12.41 -9.24 -36.28
CA CYS A 218 11.77 -9.96 -35.17
C CYS A 218 10.59 -9.09 -34.68
N LYS A 219 9.35 -9.49 -35.01
CA LYS A 219 8.17 -8.81 -34.48
C LYS A 219 8.25 -8.90 -32.96
N LYS A 220 7.98 -7.80 -32.26
CA LYS A 220 7.79 -7.82 -30.81
C LYS A 220 6.77 -8.92 -30.52
N VAL A 221 7.16 -9.92 -29.75
CA VAL A 221 6.25 -10.96 -29.29
C VAL A 221 5.26 -10.26 -28.36
N THR A 222 4.11 -9.83 -28.89
CA THR A 222 3.06 -9.15 -28.11
C THR A 222 2.31 -10.11 -27.20
N GLN A 223 2.62 -11.40 -27.25
CA GLN A 223 2.06 -12.42 -26.37
C GLN A 223 3.16 -13.45 -26.09
N VAL A 224 3.95 -13.20 -25.04
CA VAL A 224 4.65 -14.30 -24.38
C VAL A 224 3.53 -15.08 -23.70
N GLU A 225 3.18 -16.22 -24.28
CA GLU A 225 2.32 -17.18 -23.63
C GLU A 225 2.89 -17.48 -22.24
N ALA A 226 2.01 -17.44 -21.26
CA ALA A 226 2.35 -17.55 -19.86
C ALA A 226 2.86 -18.97 -19.54
N SER A 227 4.18 -19.16 -19.40
CA SER A 227 4.69 -20.29 -18.62
C SER A 227 6.09 -20.12 -18.05
N ASP A 228 6.98 -19.30 -18.64
CA ASP A 228 8.41 -19.42 -18.32
C ASP A 228 8.98 -18.25 -17.49
N GLY A 229 8.13 -17.29 -17.07
CA GLY A 229 8.53 -16.17 -16.22
C GLY A 229 8.39 -16.49 -14.72
N LYS A 230 9.33 -16.02 -13.89
CA LYS A 230 9.15 -16.03 -12.43
C LYS A 230 8.23 -14.89 -12.03
N PHE A 231 7.15 -15.19 -11.32
CA PHE A 231 6.28 -14.14 -10.75
C PHE A 231 7.01 -13.45 -9.61
N MET A 232 7.26 -12.14 -9.73
CA MET A 232 7.99 -11.34 -8.75
C MET A 232 7.27 -10.02 -8.50
N CYS A 233 7.38 -9.51 -7.27
CA CYS A 233 6.76 -8.26 -6.85
C CYS A 233 7.79 -7.26 -6.34
N LEU A 234 7.62 -6.00 -6.73
CA LEU A 234 8.39 -4.89 -6.20
C LEU A 234 7.83 -4.47 -4.85
N VAL A 235 8.65 -4.50 -3.80
CA VAL A 235 8.29 -4.04 -2.46
C VAL A 235 8.88 -2.65 -2.25
N PRO A 236 8.05 -1.64 -1.93
CA PRO A 236 8.51 -0.26 -1.79
C PRO A 236 9.53 -0.13 -0.65
N GLU A 237 10.41 0.86 -0.80
CA GLU A 237 11.33 1.24 0.27
C GLU A 237 10.55 1.80 1.44
N CYS A 238 11.00 1.47 2.63
CA CYS A 238 10.47 2.14 3.81
C CYS A 238 11.09 3.51 3.87
N LEU A 239 10.26 4.51 4.17
CA LEU A 239 10.75 5.80 4.61
C LEU A 239 11.61 5.53 5.84
N GLU A 240 12.91 5.76 5.72
CA GLU A 240 13.79 5.77 6.86
C GLU A 240 13.20 6.76 7.86
N SER A 241 13.00 6.33 9.10
CA SER A 241 12.78 7.26 10.20
C SER A 241 14.02 8.13 10.26
N SER A 242 13.93 9.33 9.66
CA SER A 242 14.99 10.33 9.56
C SER A 242 15.92 10.33 10.77
N GLN A 243 17.03 9.61 10.65
CA GLN A 243 18.23 9.92 11.40
C GLN A 243 18.74 11.26 10.85
N GLY A 244 19.18 12.13 11.76
CA GLY A 244 19.50 13.52 11.48
C GLY A 244 20.40 13.72 10.25
N GLY A 245 19.83 14.32 9.21
CA GLY A 245 20.57 14.91 8.10
C GLY A 245 20.85 16.38 8.38
N SER A 246 22.09 16.66 8.73
CA SER A 246 22.68 17.99 8.83
C SER A 246 22.37 18.86 7.60
N ARG A 247 22.30 20.17 7.82
CA ARG A 247 22.30 21.22 6.80
C ARG A 247 23.42 20.98 5.78
N GLY A 248 23.06 20.58 4.56
CA GLY A 248 23.86 20.82 3.36
C GLY A 248 23.29 22.05 2.67
N THR A 249 23.99 23.17 2.81
CA THR A 249 23.65 24.48 2.26
C THR A 249 23.38 24.47 0.76
N LYS A 250 22.30 25.17 0.36
CA LYS A 250 22.16 25.73 -0.98
C LYS A 250 23.32 26.68 -1.25
N GLY A 251 24.04 26.46 -2.34
CA GLY A 251 24.96 27.41 -2.95
C GLY A 251 24.76 27.38 -4.45
N SER A 252 23.98 28.32 -4.96
CA SER A 252 23.83 28.60 -6.39
C SER A 252 25.09 29.20 -6.97
N ALA A 253 25.36 28.83 -8.23
CA ALA A 253 25.98 29.61 -9.30
C ALA A 253 27.39 30.22 -9.11
N ALA A 254 28.31 29.79 -9.98
CA ALA A 254 29.05 30.73 -10.83
C ALA A 254 29.55 30.00 -12.09
N ALA A 255 29.19 30.55 -13.24
CA ALA A 255 29.83 30.29 -14.51
C ALA A 255 31.25 30.90 -14.50
N SER A 256 32.22 30.25 -15.14
CA SER A 256 33.29 30.96 -15.86
C SER A 256 34.04 30.01 -16.80
N SER A 257 33.99 30.37 -18.07
CA SER A 257 34.90 30.06 -19.17
C SER A 257 36.37 29.92 -18.76
N TYR A 258 37.12 29.02 -19.41
CA TYR A 258 38.44 29.29 -19.99
C TYR A 258 38.86 28.16 -20.97
N MET A 259 39.13 28.55 -22.22
CA MET A 259 39.95 27.77 -23.16
C MET A 259 41.43 27.83 -22.75
N PRO A 260 42.29 27.00 -23.36
CA PRO A 260 43.41 27.61 -24.05
C PRO A 260 43.67 27.07 -25.46
N THR A 261 44.06 28.01 -26.29
CA THR A 261 44.56 27.92 -27.66
C THR A 261 45.97 27.31 -27.73
N ASN A 262 46.18 26.49 -28.76
CA ASN A 262 47.38 26.21 -29.56
C ASN A 262 48.75 26.73 -29.11
N LEU A 263 49.78 25.88 -29.27
CA LEU A 263 51.02 26.26 -29.96
C LEU A 263 51.77 25.02 -30.51
N ILE A 264 51.87 25.01 -31.85
CA ILE A 264 52.87 24.42 -32.78
C ILE A 264 53.12 22.91 -32.72
#